data_AF-A0A2T1BZ94-F1
#
_entry.id   AF-A0A2T1BZ94-F1
#
_cell.length_a   1.000
_cell.length_b   1.000
_cell.length_c   1.000
_cell.angle_alpha   90.00
_cell.angle_beta   90.00
_cell.angle_gamma   90.00
#
_symmetry.space_group_name_H-M   'P 1'
#
loop_
_entity.id
_entity.type
_entity.pdbx_description
1 polymer ?
#
loop_
_entity_poly.entity_id
_entity_poly.type
_entity_poly.pdbx_seq_one_letter_code
_entity_poly.pdbx_strand_id
1 'polypeptide(L)' 'MSIQRLKRWESPRKEGRNDKGRGGSARQRQLRKRNQLLRKKLKSEGENQQNKERGSDRSLSFFGVVFKFLRTVTSNQIDL' A
#
# COMPACT_ATOMS: atom_id res chain seq x y z
N MET A 1 18.63 12.56 -36.89
CA MET A 1 19.37 11.78 -35.88
C MET A 1 20.63 12.56 -35.49
N SER A 2 20.60 13.32 -34.40
CA SER A 2 21.79 14.04 -33.91
C SER A 2 22.67 13.06 -33.12
N ILE A 3 23.88 12.80 -33.63
CA ILE A 3 24.87 11.96 -32.96
C ILE A 3 25.54 12.80 -31.88
N GLN A 4 25.16 12.63 -30.62
CA GLN A 4 25.86 13.26 -29.49
C GLN A 4 27.18 12.52 -29.25
N ARG A 5 28.29 13.15 -29.64
CA ARG A 5 29.64 12.61 -29.39
C ARG A 5 30.05 12.94 -27.95
N LEU A 6 30.33 11.91 -27.14
CA LEU A 6 30.85 12.09 -25.78
C LEU A 6 32.25 12.70 -25.80
N LYS A 7 32.58 13.52 -24.79
CA LYS A 7 33.94 14.03 -24.60
C LYS A 7 34.88 12.89 -24.19
N ARG A 8 36.15 12.98 -24.57
CA ARG A 8 37.18 11.93 -24.38
C ARG A 8 37.33 11.43 -22.92
N TRP A 9 36.98 12.27 -21.95
CA TRP A 9 37.11 12.01 -20.51
C TRP A 9 35.78 11.64 -19.85
N GLU A 10 34.71 11.52 -20.64
CA GLU A 10 33.38 11.25 -20.13
C GLU A 10 33.08 9.76 -20.34
N SER A 11 32.89 9.01 -19.24
CA SER A 11 32.44 7.62 -19.30
C SER A 11 31.09 7.56 -20.03
N PRO A 12 30.81 6.55 -20.88
CA PRO A 12 29.50 6.32 -21.48
C PRO A 12 28.38 6.37 -20.44
N ARG A 13 27.75 7.53 -20.30
CA ARG A 13 26.61 7.71 -19.40
C ARG A 13 25.40 7.17 -20.14
N LYS A 14 24.84 6.06 -19.67
CA LYS A 14 23.53 5.62 -20.16
C LYS A 14 22.52 6.74 -19.87
N GLU A 15 21.85 7.21 -20.92
CA GLU A 15 20.64 8.00 -20.76
C GLU A 15 19.62 7.11 -20.03
N GLY A 16 19.02 7.62 -18.95
CA GLY A 16 18.26 6.80 -18.00
C GLY A 16 18.25 7.32 -16.56
N ARG A 17 18.71 8.54 -16.33
CA ARG A 17 18.60 9.19 -15.01
C ARG A 17 17.23 9.85 -14.84
N ASN A 18 16.15 9.22 -15.33
CA ASN A 18 14.80 9.73 -15.15
C ASN A 18 13.62 8.87 -15.64
N ASP A 19 13.64 7.54 -15.61
CA ASP A 19 12.54 6.73 -16.17
C ASP A 19 11.16 7.08 -15.59
N LYS A 20 11.15 7.64 -14.37
CA LYS A 20 9.96 8.06 -13.64
C LYS A 20 9.68 9.59 -13.72
N GLY A 21 10.43 10.35 -14.50
CA GLY A 21 10.30 11.82 -14.64
C GLY A 21 10.92 12.63 -13.49
N ARG A 22 11.34 13.88 -13.77
CA ARG A 22 12.18 14.71 -12.89
C ARG A 22 11.30 15.09 -11.71
N GLY A 23 11.35 14.30 -10.63
CA GLY A 23 10.46 14.44 -9.48
C GLY A 23 9.26 13.50 -9.41
N GLY A 24 9.12 12.50 -10.29
CA GLY A 24 8.01 11.53 -10.19
C GLY A 24 8.03 10.72 -8.90
N SER A 25 9.21 10.26 -8.46
CA SER A 25 9.35 9.59 -7.15
C SER A 25 9.04 10.53 -5.98
N ALA A 26 9.46 11.79 -6.06
CA ALA A 26 9.19 12.80 -5.04
C ALA A 26 7.68 13.11 -4.94
N ARG A 27 7.00 13.30 -6.09
CA ARG A 27 5.56 13.53 -6.17
C ARG A 27 4.76 12.33 -5.67
N GLN A 28 5.16 11.10 -6.01
CA GLN A 28 4.54 9.88 -5.46
C GLN A 28 4.66 9.81 -3.94
N ARG A 29 5.82 10.18 -3.37
CA ARG A 29 6.00 10.25 -1.91
C ARG A 29 5.09 11.30 -1.28
N GLN A 30 4.93 12.47 -1.90
CA GLN A 30 4.02 13.52 -1.42
C GLN A 30 2.56 13.03 -1.41
N LEU A 31 2.11 12.40 -2.50
CA LEU A 31 0.74 11.85 -2.58
C LEU A 31 0.49 10.78 -1.52
N ARG A 32 1.45 9.87 -1.30
CA ARG A 32 1.35 8.84 -0.25
C ARG A 32 1.22 9.46 1.15
N LYS A 33 2.04 10.48 1.45
CA LYS A 33 1.97 11.20 2.73
C LYS A 33 0.61 11.89 2.92
N ARG A 34 0.12 12.61 1.90
CA ARG A 34 -1.19 13.27 1.93
C ARG A 34 -2.33 12.26 2.19
N ASN A 35 -2.31 11.14 1.48
CA ASN A 35 -3.34 10.11 1.63
C ASN A 35 -3.30 9.43 3.01
N GLN A 36 -2.11 9.17 3.56
CA GLN A 36 -1.98 8.62 4.90
C GLN A 36 -2.49 9.58 5.98
N LEU A 37 -2.19 10.88 5.84
CA LEU A 37 -2.72 11.90 6.75
C LEU A 37 -4.25 12.00 6.68
N LEU A 38 -4.81 11.96 5.47
CA LEU A 38 -6.26 11.97 5.27
C LEU A 38 -6.91 10.74 5.93
N ARG A 39 -6.35 9.55 5.74
CA ARG A 39 -6.82 8.32 6.40
C ARG A 39 -6.79 8.43 7.92
N LYS A 40 -5.72 9.01 8.48
CA LYS A 40 -5.62 9.23 9.93
C LYS A 40 -6.69 10.18 10.43
N LYS A 41 -6.91 11.30 9.74
CA LYS A 41 -7.95 12.29 10.09
C LYS A 41 -9.35 11.68 10.08
N LEU A 42 -9.69 10.97 9.00
CA LEU A 42 -10.98 10.29 8.86
C LEU A 42 -11.17 9.20 9.93
N LYS A 43 -10.10 8.46 10.26
CA LYS A 43 -10.14 7.45 11.32
C LYS A 43 -10.30 8.08 12.70
N SER A 44 -9.57 9.15 13.01
CA SER A 44 -9.66 9.84 14.30
C SER A 44 -11.02 10.50 14.52
N GLU A 45 -11.66 11.01 13.46
CA GLU A 45 -13.02 11.55 13.54
C GLU A 45 -14.03 10.45 13.89
N GLY A 46 -13.88 9.24 13.32
CA GLY A 46 -14.71 8.09 13.69
C GLY A 46 -14.37 7.48 15.06
N GLU A 47 -13.09 7.46 15.47
CA GLU A 47 -12.64 6.92 16.76
C GLU A 47 -13.06 7.81 17.94
N ASN A 48 -13.08 9.13 17.78
CA ASN A 48 -13.58 10.04 18.82
C ASN A 48 -15.09 9.88 19.07
N GLN A 49 -15.84 9.37 18.08
CA GLN A 49 -17.24 8.99 18.26
C GLN A 49 -17.38 7.59 18.88
N GLN A 50 -16.50 6.65 18.54
CA GLN A 50 -16.56 5.26 19.04
C GLN A 50 -15.99 5.07 20.47
N ASN A 51 -15.00 5.87 20.89
CA ASN A 51 -14.42 5.77 22.24
C ASN A 51 -15.35 6.25 23.36
N LYS A 52 -16.50 6.87 23.03
CA LYS A 52 -17.55 7.15 24.03
C LYS A 52 -18.47 5.96 24.30
N GLU A 53 -18.42 4.89 23.49
CA GLU A 53 -19.46 3.84 23.54
C GLU A 53 -18.99 2.38 23.66
N ARG A 54 -17.68 2.04 23.63
CA ARG A 54 -17.30 0.61 23.58
C ARG A 54 -16.17 0.21 24.52
N GLY A 55 -16.51 0.07 25.79
CA GLY A 55 -16.22 -1.19 26.47
C GLY A 55 -17.15 -2.27 25.90
N SER A 56 -16.61 -3.47 25.67
CA SER A 56 -17.26 -4.70 25.17
C SER A 56 -17.06 -5.07 23.70
N ASP A 57 -16.51 -6.29 23.58
CA ASP A 57 -16.75 -7.33 22.59
C ASP A 57 -16.10 -7.31 21.19
N ARG A 58 -15.12 -8.21 21.07
CA ARG A 58 -14.92 -9.18 19.97
C ARG A 58 -15.19 -8.65 18.56
N SER A 59 -14.20 -7.99 17.98
CA SER A 59 -14.11 -7.83 16.53
C SER A 59 -13.82 -9.19 15.87
N LEU A 60 -14.85 -10.01 15.67
CA LEU A 60 -14.82 -11.11 14.72
C LEU A 60 -14.66 -10.51 13.34
N SER A 61 -13.40 -10.41 12.91
CA SER A 61 -13.04 -9.97 11.56
C SER A 61 -13.83 -10.82 10.57
N PHE A 62 -14.61 -10.18 9.69
CA PHE A 62 -15.47 -10.86 8.71
C PHE A 62 -14.70 -11.94 7.91
N PHE A 63 -13.42 -11.65 7.59
CA PHE A 63 -12.48 -12.60 6.99
C PHE A 63 -12.19 -13.84 7.85
N GLY A 64 -12.13 -13.69 9.17
CA GLY A 64 -11.89 -14.80 10.11
C GLY A 64 -13.08 -15.77 10.20
N VAL A 65 -14.31 -15.27 10.05
CA VAL A 65 -15.52 -16.11 10.03
C VAL A 65 -15.56 -16.93 8.72
N VAL A 66 -15.31 -16.29 7.58
CA VAL A 66 -15.28 -16.94 6.26
C VAL A 66 -14.16 -17.98 6.19
N PHE A 67 -12.97 -17.67 6.69
CA PHE A 67 -11.83 -18.60 6.69
C PHE A 67 -12.07 -19.84 7.56
N LYS A 68 -12.72 -19.67 8.72
CA LYS A 68 -13.08 -20.79 9.59
C LYS A 68 -14.13 -21.70 8.93
N PHE A 69 -15.07 -21.12 8.18
CA PHE A 69 -16.09 -21.88 7.46
C PHE A 69 -15.50 -22.69 6.30
N LEU A 70 -14.65 -22.07 5.47
CA LEU A 70 -13.99 -22.76 4.36
C LEU A 70 -13.08 -23.91 4.84
N ARG A 71 -12.34 -23.72 5.94
CA ARG A 71 -11.48 -24.77 6.52
C ARG A 71 -12.28 -25.97 7.02
N THR A 72 -13.52 -25.75 7.47
CA THR A 72 -14.37 -26.80 8.05
C THR A 72 -15.03 -27.65 6.96
N VAL A 73 -15.36 -27.03 5.81
CA VAL A 73 -15.96 -27.75 4.68
C VAL A 73 -14.94 -28.67 3.99
N THR A 74 -13.68 -28.26 3.89
CA THR A 74 -12.63 -29.04 3.21
C THR A 74 -12.03 -30.16 4.06
N SER A 75 -12.26 -30.19 5.37
CA SER A 75 -11.71 -31.21 6.27
C SER A 75 -12.58 -32.47 6.41
N ASN A 76 -13.79 -32.49 5.84
CA ASN A 76 -14.74 -33.61 6.01
C ASN A 76 -14.78 -34.57 4.80
N GLN A 77 -13.75 -34.57 3.96
CA GLN A 77 -13.70 -35.38 2.73
C GLN A 77 -12.33 -36.05 2.52
N ILE A 78 -11.64 -36.41 3.61
CA ILE A 78 -10.45 -37.27 3.59
C ILE A 78 -10.66 -38.33 4.65
N ASP A 79 -11.61 -39.24 4.40
CA ASP A 79 -11.73 -40.53 5.07
C ASP A 79 -12.40 -41.49 4.08
N LEU A 80 -11.59 -42.01 3.15
CA LEU A 80 -11.82 -43.21 2.34
C LEU A 80 -10.48 -43.71 1.83
#